data_AF-A0A5S9MGK4-F1
#
_entry.id   AF-A0A5S9MGK4-F1
#
_cell.length_a   1.000
_cell.length_b   1.000
_cell.length_c   1.000
_cell.angle_alpha   90.00
_cell.angle_beta   90.00
_cell.angle_gamma   90.00
#
_symmetry.space_group_name_H-M   'P 1'
#
loop_
_entity.id
_entity.type
_entity.pdbx_description
1 polymer ?
#
loop_
_entity_poly.entity_id
_entity_poly.type
_entity_poly.pdbx_seq_one_letter_code
_entity_poly.pdbx_strand_id
1 'polypeptide(L)'
;MQVLVPQKIEQESSVKDPTKIIETSGDSVHQIFRTTTLKSHRIFAQQLSWVYLFSEELINENNFDLVINQFIRDNETRRGSLVFMTSEKPGDLLKINDDGQPASSTLYDISRNTKSTIRMLKPASLGDISSAMQNNVSFAVPKVGVDQGKLMLDGASIIKNRRFLTNISPLAVQSYNLLTGDGEGGVIEFEYDHSIYSFEIFKLKHNIETNKTASGKISI
;
A
#
# COMPACT_ATOMS: atom_id res chain seq x y z
N MET A 1 -3.38 37.05 -18.97
CA MET A 1 -3.05 36.20 -20.12
C MET A 1 -3.81 34.90 -19.92
N GLN A 2 -4.87 34.70 -20.72
CA GLN A 2 -5.74 33.53 -20.67
C GLN A 2 -5.43 32.66 -21.88
N VAL A 3 -5.38 31.35 -21.67
CA VAL A 3 -5.57 30.38 -22.75
C VAL A 3 -6.71 29.48 -22.32
N LEU A 4 -7.78 29.54 -23.12
CA LEU A 4 -9.02 28.77 -23.02
C LEU A 4 -9.08 27.90 -24.28
N VAL A 5 -9.36 26.61 -24.12
CA VAL A 5 -9.89 25.72 -25.18
C VAL A 5 -10.79 24.68 -24.46
N PRO A 6 -11.85 24.15 -25.10
CA PRO A 6 -13.23 24.36 -24.68
C PRO A 6 -13.85 23.11 -24.03
N GLN A 7 -14.90 23.31 -23.22
CA GLN A 7 -15.77 22.23 -22.79
C GLN A 7 -16.71 21.81 -23.93
N LYS A 8 -16.90 20.49 -24.08
CA LYS A 8 -18.15 19.96 -24.61
C LYS A 8 -19.09 19.77 -23.42
N ILE A 9 -20.06 20.66 -23.25
CA ILE A 9 -21.18 20.47 -22.32
C ILE A 9 -22.25 19.71 -23.11
N GLU A 10 -22.34 18.41 -22.89
CA GLU A 10 -23.56 17.65 -23.11
C GLU A 10 -23.94 17.01 -21.77
N GLN A 11 -24.93 17.64 -21.15
CA GLN A 11 -26.05 17.09 -20.36
C GLN A 11 -25.75 16.09 -19.23
N GLU A 12 -26.32 16.39 -18.05
CA GLU A 12 -26.58 15.51 -16.91
C GLU A 12 -26.18 14.05 -17.15
N SER A 13 -24.94 13.73 -16.83
CA SER A 13 -24.57 12.35 -16.53
C SER A 13 -24.19 12.34 -15.07
N SER A 14 -25.01 11.67 -14.25
CA SER A 14 -24.51 11.10 -13.01
C SER A 14 -23.11 10.55 -13.30
N VAL A 15 -22.06 11.01 -12.61
CA VAL A 15 -20.74 10.39 -12.72
C VAL A 15 -20.98 8.93 -12.41
N LYS A 16 -21.03 8.11 -13.46
CA LYS A 16 -21.40 6.72 -13.37
C LYS A 16 -20.20 6.07 -12.72
N ASP A 17 -20.35 5.60 -11.49
CA ASP A 17 -19.28 4.94 -10.74
C ASP A 17 -18.57 3.95 -11.66
N PRO A 18 -17.31 4.21 -12.07
CA PRO A 18 -16.60 3.36 -13.01
C PRO A 18 -16.11 2.08 -12.34
N THR A 19 -16.29 1.97 -11.02
CA THR A 19 -15.89 0.82 -10.23
C THR A 19 -16.84 -0.34 -10.46
N LYS A 20 -16.38 -1.34 -11.22
CA LYS A 20 -17.08 -2.62 -11.31
C LYS A 20 -16.60 -3.56 -10.22
N ILE A 21 -17.34 -3.61 -9.12
CA ILE A 21 -17.07 -4.56 -8.03
C ILE A 21 -17.69 -5.92 -8.37
N ILE A 22 -16.87 -6.97 -8.33
CA ILE A 22 -17.32 -8.36 -8.48
C ILE A 22 -16.95 -9.10 -7.20
N GLU A 23 -17.96 -9.50 -6.44
CA GLU A 23 -17.77 -10.32 -5.25
C GLU A 23 -17.89 -11.80 -5.61
N THR A 24 -16.88 -12.58 -5.25
CA THR A 24 -16.84 -14.03 -5.43
C THR A 24 -16.24 -14.67 -4.20
N SER A 25 -16.89 -15.73 -3.72
CA SER A 25 -16.40 -16.55 -2.61
C SER A 25 -16.00 -17.93 -3.14
N GLY A 26 -15.12 -18.62 -2.42
CA GLY A 26 -14.66 -19.97 -2.75
C GLY A 26 -13.61 -20.46 -1.76
N ASP A 27 -13.27 -21.74 -1.86
CA ASP A 27 -12.38 -22.41 -0.90
C ASP A 27 -10.89 -22.23 -1.25
N SER A 28 -10.60 -21.72 -2.45
CA SER A 28 -9.24 -21.41 -2.91
C SER A 28 -9.20 -20.21 -3.87
N VAL A 29 -8.06 -19.54 -3.95
CA VAL A 29 -7.83 -18.41 -4.88
C VAL A 29 -8.06 -18.81 -6.34
N HIS A 30 -7.61 -20.01 -6.73
CA HIS A 30 -7.81 -20.54 -8.08
C HIS A 30 -9.30 -20.75 -8.42
N GLN A 31 -10.09 -21.25 -7.47
CA GLN A 31 -11.54 -21.38 -7.63
C GLN A 31 -12.19 -20.00 -7.75
N ILE A 32 -11.78 -19.05 -6.90
CA ILE A 32 -12.29 -17.67 -6.93
C ILE A 32 -12.05 -17.03 -8.31
N PHE A 33 -10.86 -17.14 -8.89
CA PHE A 33 -10.55 -16.60 -10.22
C PHE A 33 -11.40 -17.26 -11.32
N ARG A 34 -11.53 -18.59 -11.30
CA ARG A 34 -12.36 -19.33 -12.27
C ARG A 34 -13.84 -18.93 -12.18
N THR A 35 -14.39 -18.87 -10.97
CA THR A 35 -15.78 -18.47 -10.75
C THR A 35 -16.01 -17.01 -11.12
N THR A 36 -15.03 -16.13 -10.89
CA THR A 36 -15.09 -14.71 -11.30
C THR A 36 -15.14 -14.55 -12.84
N THR A 37 -14.50 -15.46 -13.59
CA THR A 37 -14.58 -15.48 -15.06
C THR A 37 -15.99 -15.80 -15.57
N LEU A 38 -16.85 -16.43 -14.76
CA LEU A 38 -18.27 -16.64 -15.12
C LEU A 38 -19.10 -15.34 -15.02
N LYS A 39 -18.63 -14.36 -14.25
CA LYS A 39 -19.33 -13.10 -13.96
C LYS A 39 -18.79 -11.91 -14.75
N SER A 40 -17.67 -12.09 -15.46
CA SER A 40 -17.04 -11.01 -16.22
C SER A 40 -16.28 -11.53 -17.43
N HIS A 41 -16.19 -10.69 -18.48
CA HIS A 41 -15.25 -10.93 -19.56
C HIS A 41 -13.83 -11.02 -19.00
N ARG A 42 -13.00 -11.85 -19.62
CA ARG A 42 -11.58 -12.02 -19.25
C ARG A 42 -10.98 -10.64 -18.98
N ILE A 43 -10.51 -10.42 -17.76
CA ILE A 43 -9.92 -9.15 -17.35
C ILE A 43 -8.57 -9.05 -18.09
N PHE A 44 -8.59 -8.57 -19.33
CA PHE A 44 -7.38 -8.22 -20.08
C PHE A 44 -6.80 -6.94 -19.46
N ALA A 45 -6.14 -7.09 -18.32
CA ALA A 45 -5.47 -6.03 -17.59
C ALA A 45 -4.17 -5.63 -18.30
N GLN A 46 -4.23 -5.14 -19.54
CA GLN A 46 -3.03 -4.66 -20.24
C GLN A 46 -2.54 -3.31 -19.68
N GLN A 47 -3.40 -2.56 -18.97
CA GLN A 47 -3.06 -1.24 -18.39
C GLN A 47 -3.35 -1.07 -16.89
N LEU A 48 -4.01 -2.03 -16.22
CA LEU A 48 -4.30 -1.91 -14.79
C LEU A 48 -3.16 -2.51 -13.96
N SER A 49 -2.61 -1.69 -13.07
CA SER A 49 -1.71 -2.12 -12.00
C SER A 49 -2.53 -2.90 -10.98
N TRP A 50 -2.20 -4.18 -10.81
CA TRP A 50 -2.93 -5.04 -9.88
C TRP A 50 -2.61 -4.61 -8.45
N VAL A 51 -3.66 -4.41 -7.66
CA VAL A 51 -3.58 -4.06 -6.24
C VAL A 51 -4.29 -5.14 -5.43
N TYR A 52 -3.63 -5.63 -4.38
CA TYR A 52 -4.23 -6.51 -3.38
C TYR A 52 -4.41 -5.75 -2.07
N LEU A 53 -5.61 -5.81 -1.50
CA LEU A 53 -5.94 -5.21 -0.21
C LEU A 53 -6.36 -6.31 0.76
N PHE A 54 -5.58 -6.52 1.82
CA PHE A 54 -5.85 -7.53 2.83
C PHE A 54 -6.33 -6.87 4.14
N SER A 55 -7.31 -7.47 4.80
CA SER A 55 -7.65 -7.05 6.16
C SER A 55 -6.60 -7.56 7.15
N GLU A 56 -6.34 -6.77 8.19
CA GLU A 56 -5.47 -7.18 9.30
C GLU A 56 -5.99 -8.44 10.00
N GLU A 57 -7.31 -8.56 10.14
CA GLU A 57 -7.99 -9.73 10.72
C GLU A 57 -7.61 -11.02 9.97
N LEU A 58 -7.70 -11.03 8.63
CA LEU A 58 -7.37 -12.19 7.81
C LEU A 58 -5.92 -12.66 8.05
N ILE A 59 -4.99 -11.71 8.19
CA ILE A 59 -3.55 -11.96 8.37
C ILE A 59 -3.20 -12.31 9.81
N ASN A 60 -4.02 -11.93 10.78
CA ASN A 60 -3.85 -12.30 12.17
C ASN A 60 -4.35 -13.73 12.45
N GLU A 61 -5.48 -14.11 11.87
CA GLU A 61 -6.09 -15.43 12.02
C GLU A 61 -5.35 -16.52 11.26
N ASN A 62 -4.72 -16.17 10.14
CA ASN A 62 -4.04 -17.11 9.26
C ASN A 62 -2.54 -16.82 9.19
N ASN A 63 -1.74 -17.85 8.89
CA ASN A 63 -0.35 -17.62 8.53
C ASN A 63 -0.31 -16.87 7.19
N PHE A 64 0.24 -15.65 7.16
CA PHE A 64 0.24 -14.80 5.97
C PHE A 64 0.90 -15.49 4.78
N ASP A 65 1.88 -16.36 5.03
CA ASP A 65 2.55 -17.17 4.02
C ASP A 65 1.59 -18.15 3.32
N LEU A 66 0.63 -18.73 4.04
CA LEU A 66 -0.40 -19.58 3.42
C LEU A 66 -1.30 -18.77 2.49
N VAL A 67 -1.67 -17.54 2.89
CA VAL A 67 -2.48 -16.63 2.07
C VAL A 67 -1.71 -16.25 0.82
N ILE A 68 -0.48 -15.74 0.96
CA ILE A 68 0.35 -15.27 -0.16
C ILE A 68 0.74 -16.39 -1.11
N ASN A 69 1.05 -17.59 -0.61
CA ASN A 69 1.38 -18.74 -1.45
C ASN A 69 0.23 -19.18 -2.37
N GLN A 70 -1.03 -18.93 -2.00
CA GLN A 70 -2.17 -19.20 -2.89
C GLN A 70 -2.19 -18.25 -4.09
N PHE A 71 -1.77 -17.00 -3.91
CA PHE A 71 -1.70 -16.02 -4.99
C PHE A 71 -0.50 -16.30 -5.91
N ILE A 72 0.70 -16.51 -5.36
CA ILE A 72 1.93 -16.66 -6.17
C ILE A 72 1.92 -17.92 -7.06
N ARG A 73 1.18 -18.96 -6.65
CA ARG A 73 1.03 -20.20 -7.43
C ARG A 73 0.07 -20.05 -8.61
N ASP A 74 -0.76 -19.01 -8.63
CA ASP A 74 -1.72 -18.76 -9.68
C ASP A 74 -1.07 -17.93 -10.81
N ASN A 75 -1.20 -18.43 -12.04
CA ASN A 75 -0.58 -17.84 -13.24
C ASN A 75 -1.18 -16.48 -13.65
N GLU A 76 -2.35 -16.11 -13.13
CA GLU A 76 -2.99 -14.82 -13.41
C GLU A 76 -2.45 -13.71 -12.49
N THR A 77 -1.74 -14.06 -11.41
CA THR A 77 -1.17 -13.07 -10.50
C THR A 77 0.15 -12.50 -11.01
N ARG A 78 0.36 -11.20 -10.81
CA ARG A 78 1.60 -10.51 -11.20
C ARG A 78 2.48 -10.31 -9.97
N ARG A 79 3.76 -10.70 -10.03
CA ARG A 79 4.69 -10.47 -8.90
C ARG A 79 4.84 -8.99 -8.54
N GLY A 80 4.73 -8.10 -9.54
CA GLY A 80 4.80 -6.65 -9.35
C GLY A 80 3.49 -6.00 -8.87
N SER A 81 2.44 -6.77 -8.59
CA SER A 81 1.22 -6.25 -7.99
C SER A 81 1.52 -5.64 -6.62
N LEU A 82 0.98 -4.46 -6.35
CA LEU A 82 1.13 -3.81 -5.05
C LEU A 82 0.21 -4.46 -4.02
N VAL A 83 0.68 -4.50 -2.78
CA VAL A 83 -0.05 -5.06 -1.66
C VAL A 83 -0.21 -4.00 -0.57
N PHE A 84 -1.43 -3.90 -0.05
CA PHE A 84 -1.81 -3.01 1.03
C PHE A 84 -2.54 -3.79 2.12
N MET A 85 -2.54 -3.21 3.32
CA MET A 85 -3.30 -3.72 4.46
C MET A 85 -4.31 -2.67 4.94
N THR A 86 -5.36 -3.11 5.62
CA THR A 86 -6.33 -2.20 6.24
C THR A 86 -6.94 -2.84 7.49
N SER A 87 -7.30 -2.00 8.46
CA SER A 87 -8.09 -2.41 9.62
C SER A 87 -9.59 -2.50 9.29
N GLU A 88 -10.00 -1.92 8.16
CA GLU A 88 -11.38 -1.90 7.70
C GLU A 88 -11.71 -3.10 6.81
N LYS A 89 -12.98 -3.24 6.43
CA LYS A 89 -13.40 -4.30 5.52
C LYS A 89 -12.99 -3.93 4.09
N PRO A 90 -12.13 -4.70 3.40
CA PRO A 90 -11.61 -4.32 2.08
C PRO A 90 -12.71 -4.03 1.05
N GLY A 91 -13.82 -4.79 1.10
CA GLY A 91 -14.96 -4.59 0.21
C GLY A 91 -15.66 -3.24 0.35
N ASP A 92 -15.58 -2.60 1.52
CA ASP A 92 -16.15 -1.27 1.73
C ASP A 92 -15.22 -0.17 1.21
N LEU A 93 -13.89 -0.34 1.37
CA LEU A 93 -12.90 0.57 0.80
C LEU A 93 -12.91 0.56 -0.73
N LEU A 94 -13.14 -0.62 -1.33
CA LEU A 94 -13.23 -0.74 -2.78
C LEU A 94 -14.45 -0.03 -3.39
N LYS A 95 -15.46 0.35 -2.59
CA LYS A 95 -16.62 1.15 -3.02
C LYS A 95 -16.34 2.65 -3.02
N ILE A 96 -15.25 3.09 -2.40
CA ILE A 96 -14.88 4.49 -2.34
C ILE A 96 -14.24 4.85 -3.67
N ASN A 97 -14.92 5.68 -4.47
CA ASN A 97 -14.35 6.26 -5.68
C ASN A 97 -13.84 7.68 -5.40
N ASP A 98 -12.82 8.10 -6.14
CA ASP A 98 -12.26 9.45 -6.05
C ASP A 98 -12.52 10.16 -7.38
N ASP A 99 -13.60 10.94 -7.44
CA ASP A 99 -14.00 11.72 -8.62
C ASP A 99 -14.11 10.87 -9.92
N GLY A 100 -14.61 9.64 -9.79
CA GLY A 100 -14.71 8.69 -10.90
C GLY A 100 -13.42 7.93 -11.20
N GLN A 101 -12.46 7.88 -10.26
CA GLN A 101 -11.38 6.89 -10.28
C GLN A 101 -11.74 5.68 -9.41
N PRO A 102 -11.56 4.45 -9.93
CA PRO A 102 -11.70 3.25 -9.10
C PRO A 102 -10.68 3.23 -7.96
N ALA A 103 -11.08 2.71 -6.80
CA ALA A 103 -10.23 2.58 -5.61
C ALA A 103 -8.83 2.00 -5.91
N SER A 104 -8.74 0.98 -6.77
CA SER A 104 -7.46 0.37 -7.16
C SER A 104 -6.50 1.35 -7.87
N SER A 105 -7.03 2.23 -8.72
CA SER A 105 -6.24 3.25 -9.40
C SER A 105 -5.79 4.32 -8.41
N THR A 106 -6.71 4.79 -7.57
CA THR A 106 -6.43 5.75 -6.50
C THR A 106 -5.32 5.25 -5.57
N LEU A 107 -5.40 4.01 -5.08
CA LEU A 107 -4.36 3.44 -4.22
C LEU A 107 -3.01 3.32 -4.92
N TYR A 108 -3.02 2.91 -6.19
CA TYR A 108 -1.80 2.81 -6.98
C TYR A 108 -1.12 4.17 -7.15
N ASP A 109 -1.89 5.21 -7.49
CA ASP A 109 -1.37 6.54 -7.73
C ASP A 109 -0.89 7.21 -6.43
N ILE A 110 -1.66 7.09 -5.33
CA ILE A 110 -1.25 7.63 -4.03
C ILE A 110 0.07 6.99 -3.58
N SER A 111 0.24 5.67 -3.77
CA SER A 111 1.45 4.96 -3.34
C SER A 111 2.75 5.43 -4.01
N ARG A 112 2.66 6.20 -5.10
CA ARG A 112 3.81 6.70 -5.86
C ARG A 112 4.25 8.10 -5.45
N ASN A 113 3.58 8.72 -4.49
CA ASN A 113 3.87 10.07 -4.02
C ASN A 113 5.00 10.10 -2.96
N THR A 114 5.88 9.11 -2.92
CA THR A 114 7.00 8.97 -1.97
C THR A 114 7.97 10.15 -1.98
N LYS A 115 8.10 10.84 -3.13
CA LYS A 115 8.94 12.05 -3.25
C LYS A 115 8.32 13.28 -2.61
N SER A 116 6.99 13.31 -2.50
CA SER A 116 6.25 14.45 -1.95
C SER A 116 6.20 14.42 -0.43
N THR A 117 6.36 13.25 0.19
CA THR A 117 6.30 13.10 1.65
C THR A 117 7.12 11.92 2.15
N ILE A 118 7.90 12.15 3.21
CA ILE A 118 8.65 11.11 3.91
C ILE A 118 7.76 10.21 4.78
N ARG A 119 6.48 10.58 4.97
CA ARG A 119 5.52 9.84 5.79
C ARG A 119 4.91 8.64 5.07
N MET A 120 5.30 8.38 3.83
CA MET A 120 4.81 7.26 3.02
C MET A 120 5.83 6.12 3.02
N LEU A 121 5.36 4.91 3.36
CA LEU A 121 6.20 3.72 3.23
C LEU A 121 6.37 3.40 1.74
N LYS A 122 7.56 2.96 1.35
CA LYS A 122 7.79 2.43 0.01
C LYS A 122 6.76 1.35 -0.34
N PRO A 123 6.16 1.37 -1.55
CA PRO A 123 5.21 0.35 -1.96
C PRO A 123 5.81 -1.06 -1.89
N ALA A 124 5.06 -2.00 -1.33
CA ALA A 124 5.44 -3.40 -1.25
C ALA A 124 4.73 -4.19 -2.36
N SER A 125 5.49 -4.94 -3.17
CA SER A 125 4.90 -5.86 -4.15
C SER A 125 4.67 -7.25 -3.56
N LEU A 126 3.84 -8.05 -4.24
CA LEU A 126 3.65 -9.47 -3.90
C LEU A 126 4.98 -10.23 -3.90
N GLY A 127 5.87 -9.91 -4.84
CA GLY A 127 7.22 -10.47 -4.91
C GLY A 127 8.09 -10.10 -3.71
N ASP A 128 8.05 -8.84 -3.26
CA ASP A 128 8.81 -8.36 -2.10
C ASP A 128 8.36 -9.06 -0.83
N ILE A 129 7.04 -9.16 -0.63
CA ILE A 129 6.44 -9.85 0.52
C ILE A 129 6.82 -11.33 0.52
N SER A 130 6.74 -12.00 -0.64
CA SER A 130 7.16 -13.39 -0.76
C SER A 130 8.63 -13.60 -0.38
N SER A 131 9.50 -12.73 -0.89
CA SER A 131 10.94 -12.78 -0.59
C SER A 131 11.19 -12.57 0.90
N ALA A 132 10.53 -11.60 1.53
CA ALA A 132 10.64 -11.33 2.95
C ALA A 132 10.20 -12.54 3.81
N MET A 133 9.12 -13.21 3.42
CA MET A 133 8.64 -14.41 4.11
C MET A 133 9.58 -15.60 3.96
N GLN A 134 10.13 -15.83 2.76
CA GLN A 134 11.10 -16.91 2.49
C GLN A 134 12.38 -16.70 3.30
N ASN A 135 12.84 -15.46 3.43
CA ASN A 135 14.00 -15.09 4.22
C ASN A 135 13.71 -14.98 5.74
N ASN A 136 12.47 -15.22 6.16
CA ASN A 136 12.01 -15.15 7.54
C ASN A 136 12.32 -13.80 8.23
N VAL A 137 12.25 -12.71 7.47
CA VAL A 137 12.46 -11.35 7.97
C VAL A 137 11.13 -10.68 8.30
N SER A 138 11.15 -9.74 9.24
CA SER A 138 10.01 -8.86 9.51
C SER A 138 9.99 -7.73 8.48
N PHE A 139 8.80 -7.27 8.10
CA PHE A 139 8.64 -6.23 7.09
C PHE A 139 7.38 -5.42 7.37
N ALA A 140 7.30 -4.24 6.75
CA ALA A 140 6.13 -3.36 6.81
C ALA A 140 5.38 -3.39 5.48
N VAL A 141 4.06 -3.27 5.53
CA VAL A 141 3.18 -3.15 4.36
C VAL A 141 2.40 -1.84 4.47
N PRO A 142 2.27 -1.02 3.41
CA PRO A 142 1.51 0.22 3.49
C PRO A 142 0.07 -0.04 3.93
N LYS A 143 -0.41 0.80 4.85
CA LYS A 143 -1.76 0.71 5.40
C LYS A 143 -2.68 1.71 4.70
N VAL A 144 -3.91 1.27 4.43
CA VAL A 144 -4.98 2.08 3.84
C VAL A 144 -6.04 2.34 4.90
N GLY A 145 -6.44 3.62 4.98
CA GLY A 145 -7.58 4.08 5.76
C GLY A 145 -8.41 5.08 4.97
N VAL A 146 -9.41 5.63 5.64
CA VAL A 146 -10.32 6.63 5.08
C VAL A 146 -10.24 7.91 5.89
N ASP A 147 -10.07 9.04 5.21
CA ASP A 147 -10.21 10.37 5.80
C ASP A 147 -11.18 11.20 4.98
N GLN A 148 -12.17 11.77 5.66
CA GLN A 148 -13.23 12.59 5.05
C GLN A 148 -13.90 11.93 3.82
N GLY A 149 -14.04 10.59 3.83
CA GLY A 149 -14.64 9.82 2.74
C GLY A 149 -13.71 9.55 1.56
N LYS A 150 -12.42 9.91 1.65
CA LYS A 150 -11.39 9.61 0.65
C LYS A 150 -10.41 8.56 1.15
N LEU A 151 -9.93 7.72 0.23
CA LEU A 151 -8.87 6.75 0.51
C LEU A 151 -7.54 7.47 0.77
N MET A 152 -6.81 7.02 1.77
CA MET A 152 -5.47 7.52 2.06
C MET A 152 -4.53 6.41 2.53
N LEU A 153 -3.23 6.65 2.44
CA LEU A 153 -2.24 5.82 3.12
C LEU A 153 -2.02 6.36 4.54
N ASP A 154 -2.42 5.57 5.54
CA ASP A 154 -2.48 5.96 6.96
C ASP A 154 -1.40 5.28 7.79
N GLY A 155 -0.22 5.14 7.20
CA GLY A 155 0.97 4.55 7.83
C GLY A 155 1.29 3.17 7.28
N ALA A 156 1.59 2.22 8.17
CA ALA A 156 1.95 0.87 7.76
C ALA A 156 1.57 -0.20 8.79
N SER A 157 1.34 -1.42 8.31
CA SER A 157 1.14 -2.62 9.11
C SER A 157 2.45 -3.41 9.19
N ILE A 158 2.87 -3.76 10.41
CA ILE A 158 4.09 -4.52 10.67
C ILE A 158 3.77 -6.01 10.68
N ILE A 159 4.49 -6.76 9.86
CA ILE A 159 4.44 -8.22 9.81
C ILE A 159 5.70 -8.78 10.47
N LYS A 160 5.49 -9.67 11.44
CA LYS A 160 6.56 -10.39 12.14
C LYS A 160 6.16 -11.85 12.29
N ASN A 161 7.11 -12.76 12.03
CA ASN A 161 6.86 -14.20 12.08
C ASN A 161 5.63 -14.63 11.26
N ARG A 162 5.48 -14.02 10.06
CA ARG A 162 4.37 -14.28 9.12
C ARG A 162 2.98 -13.99 9.67
N ARG A 163 2.88 -13.11 10.67
CA ARG A 163 1.62 -12.64 11.26
C ARG A 163 1.63 -11.14 11.39
N PHE A 164 0.43 -10.56 11.43
CA PHE A 164 0.25 -9.18 11.81
C PHE A 164 0.73 -8.97 13.25
N LEU A 165 1.51 -7.90 13.49
CA LEU A 165 2.01 -7.54 14.81
C LEU A 165 1.32 -6.28 15.34
N THR A 166 1.41 -5.19 14.58
CA THR A 166 0.87 -3.88 14.96
C THR A 166 0.85 -2.94 13.76
N ASN A 167 0.08 -1.87 13.86
CA ASN A 167 0.19 -0.73 12.95
C ASN A 167 1.15 0.33 13.49
N ILE A 168 1.73 1.10 12.58
CA ILE A 168 2.51 2.30 12.86
C ILE A 168 1.90 3.49 12.12
N SER A 169 1.89 4.65 12.76
CA SER A 169 1.31 5.88 12.20
C SER A 169 2.18 6.47 11.07
N PRO A 170 1.66 7.41 10.26
CA PRO A 170 2.47 8.12 9.26
C PRO A 170 3.71 8.81 9.84
N LEU A 171 3.65 9.29 11.09
CA LEU A 171 4.79 9.89 11.77
C LEU A 171 5.86 8.83 12.12
N ALA A 172 5.44 7.65 12.58
CA ALA A 172 6.35 6.54 12.83
C ALA A 172 6.95 5.99 11.53
N VAL A 173 6.21 6.01 10.42
CA VAL A 173 6.73 5.71 9.07
C VAL A 173 7.80 6.72 8.65
N GLN A 174 7.60 8.02 8.93
CA GLN A 174 8.64 9.02 8.70
C GLN A 174 9.92 8.69 9.49
N SER A 175 9.80 8.33 10.77
CA SER A 175 10.97 7.90 11.56
C SER A 175 11.61 6.63 10.98
N TYR A 176 10.81 5.66 10.56
CA TYR A 176 11.29 4.44 9.92
C TYR A 176 12.10 4.74 8.65
N ASN A 177 11.56 5.55 7.75
CA ASN A 177 12.20 5.93 6.50
C ASN A 177 13.51 6.72 6.70
N LEU A 178 13.59 7.55 7.75
CA LEU A 178 14.83 8.22 8.15
C LEU A 178 15.89 7.21 8.64
N LEU A 179 15.47 6.23 9.44
CA LEU A 179 16.34 5.20 10.00
C LEU A 179 16.78 4.14 8.98
N THR A 180 16.00 3.87 7.94
CA THR A 180 16.40 2.93 6.89
C THR A 180 17.12 3.61 5.74
N GLY A 181 16.93 4.93 5.57
CA GLY A 181 17.41 5.67 4.41
C GLY A 181 16.47 5.60 3.21
N ASP A 182 15.25 5.10 3.37
CA ASP A 182 14.26 4.96 2.30
C ASP A 182 13.48 6.27 2.00
N GLY A 183 13.71 7.34 2.78
CA GLY A 183 13.09 8.64 2.54
C GLY A 183 13.56 9.28 1.22
N GLU A 184 12.63 9.48 0.28
CA GLU A 184 12.93 10.09 -1.03
C GLU A 184 12.78 11.62 -1.06
N GLY A 185 11.96 12.19 -0.18
CA GLY A 185 11.74 13.63 -0.09
C GLY A 185 10.62 14.01 0.89
N GLY A 186 10.23 15.28 0.88
CA GLY A 186 9.14 15.82 1.71
C GLY A 186 9.64 16.67 2.87
N VAL A 187 8.69 17.08 3.72
CA VAL A 187 8.92 18.06 4.79
C VAL A 187 8.78 17.43 6.16
N ILE A 188 9.70 17.76 7.06
CA ILE A 188 9.63 17.48 8.49
C ILE A 188 9.33 18.79 9.21
N GLU A 189 8.26 18.80 9.98
CA GLU A 189 7.91 19.92 10.87
C GLU A 189 8.22 19.52 12.31
N PHE A 190 8.77 20.45 13.08
CA PHE A 190 9.08 20.26 14.50
C PHE A 190 8.95 21.57 15.27
N GLU A 191 8.59 21.45 16.55
CA GLU A 191 8.55 22.59 17.46
C GLU A 191 9.89 22.72 18.17
N TYR A 192 10.42 23.95 18.19
CA TYR A 192 11.59 24.31 18.97
C TYR A 192 11.39 25.72 19.52
N ASP A 193 11.60 25.90 20.82
CA ASP A 193 11.42 27.20 21.50
C ASP A 193 10.09 27.91 21.15
N HIS A 194 8.96 27.18 21.30
CA HIS A 194 7.60 27.65 21.03
C HIS A 194 7.34 28.11 19.58
N SER A 195 8.24 27.78 18.64
CA SER A 195 8.13 28.10 17.22
C SER A 195 8.12 26.84 16.37
N ILE A 196 7.31 26.84 15.31
CA ILE A 196 7.24 25.72 14.36
C ILE A 196 8.29 25.96 13.27
N TYR A 197 9.20 25.01 13.12
CA TYR A 197 10.19 24.96 12.06
C TYR A 197 9.84 23.87 11.04
N SER A 198 10.24 24.10 9.80
CA SER A 198 10.02 23.20 8.68
C SER A 198 11.35 22.92 7.98
N PHE A 199 11.64 21.64 7.75
CA PHE A 199 12.86 21.17 7.09
C PHE A 199 12.50 20.32 5.88
N GLU A 200 12.88 20.78 4.69
CA GLU A 200 12.66 20.07 3.44
C GLU A 200 13.82 19.13 3.12
N ILE A 201 13.48 17.86 2.87
CA ILE A 201 14.43 16.81 2.51
C ILE A 201 14.56 16.78 1.00
N PHE A 202 15.72 17.21 0.50
CA PHE A 202 16.10 17.05 -0.91
C PHE A 202 16.88 15.76 -1.18
N LYS A 203 17.65 15.33 -0.19
CA LYS A 203 18.51 14.14 -0.29
C LYS A 203 18.78 13.56 1.09
N LEU A 204 18.54 12.26 1.23
CA LEU A 204 18.89 11.49 2.42
C LEU A 204 20.09 10.59 2.09
N LYS A 205 21.10 10.60 2.93
CA LYS A 205 22.20 9.63 2.87
C LYS A 205 22.28 8.95 4.23
N HIS A 206 22.20 7.63 4.22
CA HIS A 206 22.20 6.82 5.42
C HIS A 206 23.40 5.85 5.37
N ASN A 207 24.08 5.68 6.51
CA ASN A 207 25.18 4.74 6.68
C ASN A 207 25.04 4.08 8.05
N ILE A 208 25.08 2.75 8.09
CA ILE A 208 25.08 1.97 9.33
C ILE A 208 26.46 1.35 9.51
N GLU A 209 27.12 1.70 10.59
CA GLU A 209 28.32 1.00 11.06
C GLU A 209 27.92 0.05 12.17
N THR A 210 28.42 -1.18 12.14
CA THR A 210 28.13 -2.16 13.19
C THR A 210 29.43 -2.62 13.83
N ASN A 211 29.41 -2.71 15.15
CA ASN A 211 30.54 -3.21 15.93
C ASN A 211 30.13 -4.46 16.69
N LYS A 212 30.98 -5.49 16.62
CA LYS A 212 30.77 -6.72 17.40
C LYS A 212 31.45 -6.56 18.75
N THR A 213 30.65 -6.51 19.81
CA THR A 213 31.16 -6.49 21.18
C THR A 213 31.84 -7.81 21.53
N ALA A 214 32.73 -7.79 22.53
CA ALA A 214 33.41 -8.99 23.04
C ALA A 214 32.42 -10.06 23.55
N SER A 215 31.21 -9.66 23.97
CA SER A 215 30.13 -10.58 24.36
C SER A 215 29.35 -11.18 23.18
N GLY A 216 29.78 -10.92 21.93
CA GLY A 216 29.14 -11.42 20.72
C GLY A 216 27.86 -10.68 20.31
N LYS A 217 27.45 -9.63 21.04
CA LYS A 217 26.31 -8.78 20.66
C LYS A 217 26.75 -7.76 19.60
N ILE A 218 25.88 -7.53 18.63
CA ILE A 218 26.06 -6.47 17.63
C ILE A 218 25.50 -5.18 18.22
N SER A 219 26.32 -4.13 18.28
CA SER A 219 25.88 -2.77 18.55
C SER A 219 25.88 -1.98 17.24
N ILE A 220 24.81 -1.22 17.03
CA ILE A 220 24.63 -0.28 15.93
C ILE A 220 25.00 1.11 16.45
#